data_AF-A0A6A5G112-F1
#
_entry.id   AF-A0A6A5G112-F1
#
_cell.length_a   1.000
_cell.length_b   1.000
_cell.length_c   1.000
_cell.angle_alpha   90.00
_cell.angle_beta   90.00
_cell.angle_gamma   90.00
#
_symmetry.space_group_name_H-M   'P 1'
#
loop_
_entity.id
_entity.type
_entity.pdbx_description
1 polymer ?
#
loop_
_entity_poly.entity_id
_entity_poly.type
_entity_poly.pdbx_seq_one_letter_code
_entity_poly.pdbx_strand_id
1 'polypeptide(L)'
;MFNFLTLILLTIISTGLCHKSRPRRHYNDEYRINTPACDVVCEGQWKSEFHANFHKIYDTEYFEIPLDTTIVKNRSNLKMFCSSTIQKYSCLRKECRIHRTPWSAEKHICIGHFDNFDRNINCLSLTDRYVQKECSNVCNSIKIEVSQAEIDRMAEMEFSRQEKSEFVEQNKHCNFIACHQLCHEYIISKICIDSAVAARSVVKSYYDSYLEREYTALNKDDQDELYSSFCRRVTPGQDENTYTANMTRFNNLTLDRMKNDIRSVFSILD
;
A
#
# COMPACT_ATOMS: atom_id res chain seq x y z
N MET A 1 -23.47 53.40 -39.26
CA MET A 1 -22.16 52.74 -39.15
C MET A 1 -21.94 52.35 -37.69
N PHE A 2 -22.32 51.13 -37.34
CA PHE A 2 -22.09 50.54 -36.02
C PHE A 2 -21.00 49.49 -36.18
N ASN A 3 -19.84 49.75 -35.56
CA ASN A 3 -18.62 49.00 -35.77
C ASN A 3 -18.67 47.63 -35.08
N PHE A 4 -18.69 46.57 -35.90
CA PHE A 4 -18.55 45.16 -35.52
C PHE A 4 -17.30 44.86 -34.65
N LEU A 5 -16.33 45.77 -34.61
CA LEU A 5 -15.12 45.66 -33.79
C LEU A 5 -15.35 45.85 -32.27
N THR A 6 -16.48 46.43 -31.85
CA THR A 6 -16.75 46.65 -30.41
C THR A 6 -17.34 45.42 -29.70
N LEU A 7 -17.90 44.45 -30.43
CA LEU A 7 -18.49 43.25 -29.83
C LEU A 7 -17.46 42.14 -29.55
N ILE A 8 -16.37 42.09 -30.33
CA ILE A 8 -15.31 41.09 -30.18
C ILE A 8 -14.40 41.40 -28.97
N LEU A 9 -14.25 42.68 -28.61
CA LEU A 9 -13.47 43.07 -27.42
C LEU A 9 -14.19 42.82 -26.09
N LEU A 10 -15.52 42.69 -26.07
CA LEU A 10 -16.30 42.44 -24.86
C LEU A 10 -16.42 40.94 -24.48
N THR A 11 -16.18 40.03 -25.42
CA THR A 11 -16.20 38.58 -25.17
C THR A 11 -14.84 38.00 -24.75
N ILE A 12 -13.74 38.70 -25.04
CA ILE A 12 -12.38 38.30 -24.60
C ILE A 12 -12.10 38.75 -23.15
N ILE A 13 -12.78 39.79 -22.66
CA ILE A 13 -12.59 40.32 -21.30
C ILE A 13 -13.38 39.52 -20.24
N SER A 14 -14.33 38.67 -20.63
CA SER A 14 -15.17 37.89 -19.70
C SER A 14 -14.76 36.41 -19.53
N THR A 15 -13.76 35.91 -20.26
CA THR A 15 -13.23 34.53 -20.11
C THR A 15 -11.81 34.45 -19.55
N GLY A 16 -11.14 35.58 -19.29
CA GLY A 16 -9.78 35.64 -18.74
C GLY A 16 -9.65 35.71 -17.21
N LEU A 17 -10.75 35.74 -16.46
CA LEU A 17 -10.75 35.95 -15.00
C LEU A 17 -11.46 34.84 -14.22
N CYS A 18 -11.10 33.59 -14.50
CA CYS A 18 -11.39 32.46 -13.61
C CYS A 18 -10.25 31.44 -13.56
N HIS A 19 -8.99 31.91 -13.53
CA HIS A 19 -7.96 31.18 -12.77
C HIS A 19 -7.84 31.85 -11.41
N LYS A 20 -8.63 31.33 -10.47
CA LYS A 20 -8.36 31.50 -9.05
C LYS A 20 -7.09 30.71 -8.75
N SER A 21 -5.94 31.28 -9.13
CA SER A 21 -4.64 30.87 -8.62
C SER A 21 -4.79 30.87 -7.10
N ARG A 22 -4.79 29.68 -6.50
CA ARG A 22 -4.70 29.56 -5.04
C ARG A 22 -3.59 30.50 -4.60
N PRO A 23 -3.77 31.31 -3.55
CA PRO A 23 -2.65 32.04 -3.00
C PRO A 23 -1.57 31.01 -2.69
N ARG A 24 -0.43 31.10 -3.38
CA ARG A 24 0.82 30.53 -2.88
C ARG A 24 0.89 31.06 -1.47
N ARG A 25 0.79 30.17 -0.47
CA ARG A 25 1.12 30.53 0.90
C ARG A 25 2.52 31.11 0.80
N HIS A 26 2.63 32.43 0.95
CA HIS A 26 3.89 33.04 1.32
C HIS A 26 4.27 32.35 2.63
N TYR A 27 5.17 31.38 2.52
CA TYR A 27 6.05 31.03 3.63
C TYR A 27 6.73 32.36 3.98
N ASN A 28 6.50 32.85 5.19
CA ASN A 28 7.40 33.83 5.74
C ASN A 28 8.77 33.17 5.76
N ASP A 29 9.66 33.63 4.89
CA ASP A 29 11.10 33.34 4.90
C ASP A 29 11.73 34.03 6.12
N GLU A 30 11.33 33.61 7.32
CA GLU A 30 12.21 33.65 8.49
C GLU A 30 12.79 32.25 8.67
N TYR A 31 13.81 32.00 7.87
CA TYR A 31 14.63 30.81 7.81
C TYR A 31 15.37 30.62 9.15
N ARG A 32 14.76 29.89 10.11
CA ARG A 32 15.52 29.30 11.23
C ARG A 32 16.26 28.08 10.71
N ILE A 33 17.52 28.27 10.33
CA ILE A 33 18.44 27.27 9.74
C ILE A 33 18.63 26.01 10.61
N ASN A 34 18.16 25.96 11.87
CA ASN A 34 18.46 24.88 12.81
C ASN A 34 17.26 24.20 13.50
N THR A 35 16.02 24.37 13.02
CA THR A 35 14.87 23.68 13.61
C THR A 35 14.25 22.70 12.60
N PRO A 36 14.27 21.39 12.85
CA PRO A 36 13.63 20.43 11.96
C PRO A 36 12.13 20.71 11.83
N ALA A 37 11.57 20.36 10.67
CA ALA A 37 10.13 20.49 10.44
C ALA A 37 9.34 19.69 11.50
N CYS A 38 8.18 20.20 11.90
CA CYS A 38 7.42 19.64 13.03
C CYS A 38 7.06 18.16 12.83
N ASP A 39 6.67 17.79 11.62
CA ASP A 39 6.39 16.41 11.23
C ASP A 39 7.61 15.50 11.38
N VAL A 40 8.80 15.98 11.00
CA VAL A 40 10.07 15.26 11.20
C VAL A 40 10.34 15.01 12.69
N VAL A 41 10.00 15.96 13.57
CA VAL A 41 10.14 15.79 15.03
C VAL A 41 9.18 14.72 15.55
N CYS A 42 7.89 14.79 15.20
CA CYS A 42 6.90 13.79 15.60
C CYS A 42 7.26 12.38 15.10
N GLU A 43 7.69 12.27 13.83
CA GLU A 43 8.14 11.01 13.23
C GLU A 43 9.42 10.49 13.90
N GLY A 44 10.39 11.37 14.14
CA GLY A 44 11.66 11.01 14.78
C GLY A 44 11.50 10.48 16.20
N GLN A 45 10.64 11.12 17.00
CA GLN A 45 10.31 10.63 18.34
C GLN A 45 9.66 9.24 18.27
N TRP A 46 8.67 9.07 17.40
CA TRP A 46 7.97 7.80 17.25
C TRP A 46 8.91 6.67 16.80
N LYS A 47 9.82 6.92 15.86
CA LYS A 47 10.84 5.96 15.42
C LYS A 47 11.80 5.60 16.55
N SER A 48 12.18 6.57 17.38
CA SER A 48 13.03 6.33 18.56
C SER A 48 12.33 5.43 19.58
N GLU A 49 11.05 5.68 19.85
CA GLU A 49 10.22 4.82 20.73
C GLU A 49 10.03 3.42 20.13
N PHE A 50 9.82 3.31 18.83
CA PHE A 50 9.77 2.03 18.13
C PHE A 50 11.05 1.22 18.34
N HIS A 51 12.22 1.85 18.12
CA HIS A 51 13.51 1.21 18.34
C HIS A 51 13.71 0.79 19.79
N ALA A 52 13.34 1.65 20.75
CA ALA A 52 13.44 1.32 22.17
C ALA A 52 12.57 0.13 22.58
N ASN A 53 11.37 0.01 22.01
CA ASN A 53 10.39 -1.01 22.36
C ASN A 53 10.61 -2.36 21.65
N PHE A 54 11.10 -2.32 20.41
CA PHE A 54 11.19 -3.50 19.54
C PHE A 54 12.62 -3.89 19.16
N HIS A 55 13.61 -3.07 19.52
CA HIS A 55 15.02 -3.26 19.15
C HIS A 55 15.21 -3.42 17.63
N LYS A 56 14.44 -2.65 16.87
CA LYS A 56 14.43 -2.61 15.40
C LYS A 56 14.47 -1.16 14.91
N ILE A 57 15.21 -0.90 13.86
CA ILE A 57 15.19 0.38 13.13
C ILE A 57 14.00 0.35 12.16
N TYR A 58 13.04 1.25 12.36
CA TYR A 58 11.81 1.25 11.56
C TYR A 58 12.08 1.36 10.05
N ASP A 59 13.00 2.23 9.64
CA ASP A 59 13.22 2.48 8.20
C ASP A 59 13.93 1.34 7.46
N THR A 60 14.58 0.41 8.18
CA THR A 60 15.41 -0.63 7.56
C THR A 60 15.06 -2.06 7.97
N GLU A 61 14.38 -2.24 9.09
CA GLU A 61 14.09 -3.56 9.67
C GLU A 61 12.61 -3.84 9.88
N TYR A 62 11.75 -2.82 9.73
CA TYR A 62 10.30 -3.02 9.72
C TYR A 62 9.83 -3.21 8.28
N PHE A 63 9.11 -4.31 8.07
CA PHE A 63 8.50 -4.61 6.77
C PHE A 63 7.00 -4.41 6.88
N GLU A 64 6.45 -3.55 6.02
CA GLU A 64 5.00 -3.39 5.90
C GLU A 64 4.35 -4.63 5.29
N ILE A 65 5.02 -5.22 4.29
CA ILE A 65 4.67 -6.50 3.70
C ILE A 65 5.90 -7.41 3.75
N PRO A 66 5.79 -8.59 4.37
CA PRO A 66 4.60 -9.09 5.07
C PRO A 66 4.31 -8.39 6.40
N LEU A 67 3.08 -8.54 6.91
CA LEU A 67 2.69 -8.00 8.22
C LEU A 67 3.75 -8.36 9.28
N ASP A 68 4.47 -7.36 9.81
CA ASP A 68 5.60 -7.60 10.70
C ASP A 68 5.15 -8.35 11.96
N THR A 69 5.72 -9.53 12.17
CA THR A 69 5.26 -10.41 13.22
C THR A 69 5.71 -9.98 14.59
N THR A 70 6.68 -9.07 14.68
CA THR A 70 7.05 -8.43 15.94
C THR A 70 5.89 -7.63 16.52
N ILE A 71 5.06 -7.03 15.67
CA ILE A 71 3.87 -6.29 16.08
C ILE A 71 2.75 -7.23 16.50
N VAL A 72 2.51 -8.29 15.73
CA VAL A 72 1.42 -9.24 15.99
C VAL A 72 1.80 -10.46 16.84
N LYS A 73 3.01 -10.46 17.42
CA LYS A 73 3.52 -11.56 18.25
C LYS A 73 2.65 -11.85 19.48
N ASN A 74 2.10 -10.81 20.09
CA ASN A 74 1.20 -10.91 21.23
C ASN A 74 0.46 -9.59 21.45
N ARG A 75 -0.55 -9.61 22.33
CA ARG A 75 -1.36 -8.44 22.67
C ARG A 75 -0.56 -7.28 23.28
N SER A 76 0.48 -7.56 24.06
CA SER A 76 1.32 -6.52 24.67
C SER A 76 2.09 -5.73 23.62
N ASN A 77 2.72 -6.44 22.66
CA ASN A 77 3.43 -5.82 21.54
C ASN A 77 2.51 -4.94 20.71
N LEU A 78 1.33 -5.44 20.34
CA LEU A 78 0.34 -4.68 19.58
C LEU A 78 -0.07 -3.40 20.32
N LYS A 79 -0.39 -3.49 21.63
CA LYS A 79 -0.77 -2.32 22.44
C LYS A 79 0.36 -1.30 22.57
N MET A 80 1.60 -1.78 22.74
CA MET A 80 2.77 -0.92 22.83
C MET A 80 3.01 -0.16 21.53
N PHE A 81 2.97 -0.86 20.38
CA PHE A 81 3.07 -0.27 19.06
C PHE A 81 1.97 0.76 18.79
N CYS A 82 0.73 0.44 19.18
CA CYS A 82 -0.38 1.34 18.96
C CYS A 82 -0.42 2.54 19.91
N SER A 83 0.09 2.40 21.13
CA SER A 83 0.26 3.53 22.04
C SER A 83 1.20 4.59 21.46
N SER A 84 2.39 4.21 21.01
CA SER A 84 3.33 5.16 20.39
C SER A 84 2.76 5.75 19.10
N THR A 85 2.10 4.94 18.28
CA THR A 85 1.47 5.39 17.03
C THR A 85 0.35 6.40 17.27
N ILE A 86 -0.47 6.22 18.31
CA ILE A 86 -1.49 7.20 18.71
C ILE A 86 -0.83 8.52 19.14
N GLN A 87 0.29 8.46 19.86
CA GLN A 87 1.05 9.64 20.27
C GLN A 87 1.61 10.39 19.06
N LYS A 88 2.21 9.68 18.09
CA LYS A 88 2.63 10.24 16.79
C LYS A 88 1.51 11.02 16.11
N TYR A 89 0.35 10.41 15.90
CA TYR A 89 -0.77 11.11 15.23
C TYR A 89 -1.39 12.23 16.07
N SER A 90 -1.32 12.15 17.40
CA SER A 90 -1.68 13.26 18.28
C SER A 90 -0.71 14.44 18.11
N CYS A 91 0.60 14.18 18.05
CA CYS A 91 1.64 15.19 17.80
C CYS A 91 1.41 15.88 16.44
N LEU A 92 1.27 15.10 15.36
CA LEU A 92 1.00 15.63 14.02
C LEU A 92 -0.25 16.52 13.99
N ARG A 93 -1.32 16.11 14.70
CA ARG A 93 -2.57 16.86 14.74
C ARG A 93 -2.49 18.14 15.59
N LYS A 94 -1.95 18.05 16.81
CA LYS A 94 -2.00 19.13 17.81
C LYS A 94 -0.86 20.12 17.64
N GLU A 95 0.34 19.63 17.34
CA GLU A 95 1.56 20.43 17.26
C GLU A 95 1.78 20.91 15.83
N CYS A 96 1.67 20.00 14.85
CA CYS A 96 1.95 20.34 13.44
C CYS A 96 0.72 20.80 12.66
N ARG A 97 -0.49 20.73 13.25
CA ARG A 97 -1.78 21.06 12.61
C ARG A 97 -2.04 20.24 11.33
N ILE A 98 -1.48 19.05 11.24
CA ILE A 98 -1.69 18.10 10.15
C ILE A 98 -2.86 17.21 10.51
N HIS A 99 -4.04 17.54 9.98
CA HIS A 99 -5.27 16.80 10.27
C HIS A 99 -5.51 15.59 9.37
N ARG A 100 -4.93 15.60 8.16
CA ARG A 100 -5.05 14.52 7.18
C ARG A 100 -3.66 14.00 6.88
N THR A 101 -3.40 12.78 7.33
CA THR A 101 -2.19 12.02 7.01
C THR A 101 -2.50 10.98 5.95
N PRO A 102 -1.55 10.62 5.07
CA PRO A 102 -1.72 9.52 4.13
C PRO A 102 -1.96 8.19 4.85
N TRP A 103 -2.28 7.15 4.09
CA TRP A 103 -2.26 5.78 4.62
C TRP A 103 -0.82 5.39 4.98
N SER A 104 -0.67 4.65 6.06
CA SER A 104 0.55 3.95 6.45
C SER A 104 0.17 2.71 7.24
N ALA A 105 1.05 1.71 7.30
CA ALA A 105 0.76 0.45 7.98
C ALA A 105 0.39 0.66 9.45
N GLU A 106 1.15 1.50 10.16
CA GLU A 106 0.89 1.82 11.56
C GLU A 106 -0.46 2.51 11.77
N LYS A 107 -0.85 3.40 10.85
CA LYS A 107 -2.17 4.05 10.92
C LYS A 107 -3.31 3.07 10.72
N HIS A 108 -3.18 2.18 9.73
CA HIS A 108 -4.18 1.18 9.45
C HIS A 108 -4.39 0.27 10.66
N ILE A 109 -3.29 -0.26 11.21
CA ILE A 109 -3.34 -1.16 12.37
C ILE A 109 -3.89 -0.45 13.60
N CYS A 110 -3.37 0.72 13.95
CA CYS A 110 -3.57 1.29 15.28
C CYS A 110 -4.68 2.35 15.38
N ILE A 111 -4.94 3.08 14.30
CA ILE A 111 -5.97 4.12 14.29
C ILE A 111 -7.24 3.62 13.59
N GLY A 112 -7.09 2.87 12.50
CA GLY A 112 -8.22 2.37 11.71
C GLY A 112 -8.84 1.09 12.27
N HIS A 113 -8.01 0.13 12.68
CA HIS A 113 -8.46 -1.25 12.87
C HIS A 113 -7.94 -1.93 14.16
N PHE A 114 -7.57 -1.16 15.18
CA PHE A 114 -6.96 -1.71 16.40
C PHE A 114 -7.78 -2.85 17.02
N ASP A 115 -9.09 -2.65 17.18
CA ASP A 115 -9.98 -3.67 17.76
C ASP A 115 -10.01 -4.96 16.95
N ASN A 116 -9.89 -4.86 15.62
CA ASN A 116 -9.87 -6.04 14.75
C ASN A 116 -8.57 -6.82 14.96
N PHE A 117 -7.42 -6.14 15.05
CA PHE A 117 -6.14 -6.78 15.36
C PHE A 117 -6.11 -7.35 16.78
N ASP A 118 -6.59 -6.62 17.79
CA ASP A 118 -6.56 -7.06 19.20
C ASP A 118 -7.46 -8.28 19.47
N ARG A 119 -8.61 -8.37 18.80
CA ARG A 119 -9.51 -9.53 18.91
C ARG A 119 -8.94 -10.77 18.22
N ASN A 120 -8.15 -10.61 17.17
CA ASN A 120 -7.59 -11.71 16.38
C ASN A 120 -6.11 -12.01 16.70
N ILE A 121 -5.51 -11.29 17.66
CA ILE A 121 -4.07 -11.36 17.96
C ILE A 121 -3.60 -12.77 18.30
N ASN A 122 -4.42 -13.57 18.98
CA ASN A 122 -4.08 -14.94 19.32
C ASN A 122 -3.87 -15.77 18.05
N CYS A 123 -4.79 -15.69 17.09
CA CYS A 123 -4.63 -16.38 15.81
C CYS A 123 -3.41 -15.86 15.03
N LEU A 124 -3.28 -14.53 14.89
CA LEU A 124 -2.16 -13.94 14.15
C LEU A 124 -0.80 -14.38 14.73
N SER A 125 -0.66 -14.39 16.06
CA SER A 125 0.55 -14.84 16.75
C SER A 125 0.89 -16.32 16.53
N LEU A 126 -0.11 -17.20 16.42
CA LEU A 126 0.10 -18.63 16.16
C LEU A 126 0.60 -18.88 14.72
N THR A 127 0.21 -18.02 13.79
CA THR A 127 0.58 -18.14 12.37
C THR A 127 1.96 -17.56 12.05
N ASP A 128 2.50 -16.68 12.90
CA ASP A 128 3.79 -15.96 12.72
C ASP A 128 4.91 -16.83 12.13
N ARG A 129 5.21 -17.96 12.78
CA ARG A 129 6.35 -18.83 12.42
C ARG A 129 6.33 -19.34 10.98
N TYR A 130 5.14 -19.44 10.39
CA TYR A 130 4.95 -19.89 9.01
C TYR A 130 4.92 -18.71 8.04
N VAL A 131 4.34 -17.60 8.47
CA VAL A 131 4.08 -16.45 7.59
C VAL A 131 5.37 -15.79 7.16
N GLN A 132 6.23 -15.38 8.10
CA GLN A 132 7.46 -14.65 7.74
C GLN A 132 8.43 -15.47 6.91
N LYS A 133 8.60 -16.74 7.23
CA LYS A 133 9.60 -17.60 6.59
C LYS A 133 9.01 -18.41 5.44
N GLU A 134 8.01 -19.23 5.72
CA GLU A 134 7.52 -20.20 4.76
C GLU A 134 6.70 -19.54 3.64
N CYS A 135 5.82 -18.56 3.94
CA CYS A 135 5.16 -17.81 2.86
C CYS A 135 6.14 -17.03 2.01
N SER A 136 7.11 -16.34 2.63
CA SER A 136 8.14 -15.62 1.88
C SER A 136 8.95 -16.57 0.98
N ASN A 137 9.31 -17.77 1.45
CA ASN A 137 10.02 -18.76 0.65
C ASN A 137 9.21 -19.20 -0.57
N VAL A 138 7.93 -19.56 -0.37
CA VAL A 138 7.04 -19.97 -1.47
C VAL A 138 6.87 -18.81 -2.46
N CYS A 139 6.54 -17.62 -1.98
CA CYS A 139 6.26 -16.48 -2.84
C CYS A 139 7.50 -15.97 -3.60
N ASN A 140 8.69 -16.07 -3.01
CA ASN A 140 9.94 -15.77 -3.72
C ASN A 140 10.35 -16.84 -4.72
N SER A 141 9.87 -18.09 -4.55
CA SER A 141 10.15 -19.19 -5.48
C SER A 141 9.25 -19.18 -6.72
N ILE A 142 8.13 -18.45 -6.68
CA ILE A 142 7.20 -18.37 -7.79
C ILE A 142 7.84 -17.59 -8.93
N LYS A 143 7.97 -18.25 -10.08
CA LYS A 143 8.46 -17.61 -11.30
C LYS A 143 7.38 -16.65 -11.83
N ILE A 144 7.66 -15.36 -11.74
CA ILE A 144 6.77 -14.31 -12.26
C ILE A 144 7.15 -14.03 -13.70
N GLU A 145 6.23 -14.29 -14.61
CA GLU A 145 6.40 -14.08 -16.05
C GLU A 145 5.50 -12.93 -16.50
N VAL A 146 6.07 -11.98 -17.24
CA VAL A 146 5.29 -10.98 -17.97
C VAL A 146 4.75 -11.65 -19.22
N SER A 147 3.44 -11.56 -19.44
CA SER A 147 2.81 -12.19 -20.60
C SER A 147 3.25 -11.53 -21.92
N GLN A 148 3.15 -12.25 -23.03
CA GLN A 148 3.44 -11.68 -24.35
C GLN A 148 2.54 -10.46 -24.65
N ALA A 149 1.26 -10.50 -24.23
CA ALA A 149 0.35 -9.38 -24.41
C ALA A 149 0.81 -8.12 -23.66
N GLU A 150 1.40 -8.27 -22.46
CA GLU A 150 1.99 -7.14 -21.72
C GLU A 150 3.27 -6.64 -22.39
N ILE A 151 4.09 -7.53 -22.95
CA ILE A 151 5.26 -7.15 -23.74
C ILE A 151 4.84 -6.35 -24.98
N ASP A 152 3.82 -6.82 -25.70
CA ASP A 152 3.30 -6.16 -26.90
C ASP A 152 2.70 -4.79 -26.53
N ARG A 153 1.91 -4.70 -25.46
CA ARG A 153 1.38 -3.42 -24.96
C ARG A 153 2.48 -2.44 -24.59
N MET A 154 3.51 -2.86 -23.86
CA MET A 154 4.65 -1.98 -23.52
C MET A 154 5.38 -1.49 -24.77
N ALA A 155 5.39 -2.28 -25.85
CA ALA A 155 5.97 -1.87 -27.13
C ALA A 155 5.07 -0.88 -27.87
N GLU A 156 3.76 -1.13 -27.92
CA GLU A 156 2.75 -0.22 -28.52
C GLU A 156 2.72 1.15 -27.84
N MET A 157 2.94 1.17 -26.53
CA MET A 157 2.97 2.40 -25.71
C MET A 157 4.36 3.04 -25.67
N GLU A 158 5.32 2.51 -26.44
CA GLU A 158 6.68 3.03 -26.57
C GLU A 158 7.43 3.19 -25.24
N PHE A 159 7.20 2.29 -24.26
CA PHE A 159 7.85 2.38 -22.95
C PHE A 159 9.38 2.45 -23.10
N SER A 160 9.96 3.43 -22.41
CA SER A 160 11.40 3.54 -22.22
C SER A 160 11.95 2.32 -21.47
N ARG A 161 13.27 2.17 -21.47
CA ARG A 161 13.93 1.09 -20.72
C ARG A 161 13.64 1.18 -19.21
N GLN A 162 13.54 2.39 -18.68
CA GLN A 162 13.27 2.62 -17.27
C GLN A 162 11.83 2.21 -16.93
N GLU A 163 10.84 2.68 -17.71
CA GLU A 163 9.43 2.32 -17.52
C GLU A 163 9.18 0.82 -17.64
N LYS A 164 9.86 0.14 -18.58
CA LYS A 164 9.82 -1.33 -18.67
C LYS A 164 10.33 -1.99 -17.39
N SER A 165 11.44 -1.49 -16.83
CA SER A 165 11.99 -2.02 -15.59
C SER A 165 11.03 -1.78 -14.42
N GLU A 166 10.47 -0.58 -14.31
CA GLU A 166 9.51 -0.21 -13.27
C GLU A 166 8.24 -1.05 -13.37
N PHE A 167 7.69 -1.26 -14.57
CA PHE A 167 6.56 -2.14 -14.82
C PHE A 167 6.84 -3.58 -14.37
N VAL A 168 8.01 -4.14 -14.71
CA VAL A 168 8.36 -5.51 -14.30
C VAL A 168 8.49 -5.63 -12.78
N GLU A 169 9.15 -4.70 -12.13
CA GLU A 169 9.30 -4.72 -10.66
C GLU A 169 7.95 -4.51 -9.96
N GLN A 170 7.10 -3.64 -10.49
CA GLN A 170 5.75 -3.41 -10.00
C GLN A 170 4.87 -4.67 -10.13
N ASN A 171 4.92 -5.34 -11.28
CA ASN A 171 4.25 -6.62 -11.48
C ASN A 171 4.75 -7.68 -10.49
N LYS A 172 6.08 -7.79 -10.29
CA LYS A 172 6.66 -8.73 -9.33
C LYS A 172 6.19 -8.46 -7.90
N HIS A 173 6.18 -7.19 -7.51
CA HIS A 173 5.75 -6.75 -6.19
C HIS A 173 4.29 -7.12 -5.91
N CYS A 174 3.36 -6.84 -6.83
CA CYS A 174 1.96 -7.26 -6.66
C CYS A 174 1.78 -8.78 -6.63
N ASN A 175 2.55 -9.52 -7.43
CA ASN A 175 2.55 -10.99 -7.37
C ASN A 175 3.01 -11.48 -5.99
N PHE A 176 4.06 -10.90 -5.44
CA PHE A 176 4.54 -11.22 -4.09
C PHE A 176 3.48 -10.91 -3.02
N ILE A 177 2.89 -9.71 -3.06
CA ILE A 177 1.84 -9.29 -2.11
C ILE A 177 0.63 -10.24 -2.19
N ALA A 178 0.14 -10.54 -3.39
CA ALA A 178 -1.00 -11.42 -3.61
C ALA A 178 -0.72 -12.86 -3.15
N CYS A 179 0.45 -13.41 -3.50
CA CYS A 179 0.87 -14.72 -3.03
C CYS A 179 0.94 -14.75 -1.50
N HIS A 180 1.55 -13.73 -0.90
CA HIS A 180 1.75 -13.70 0.53
C HIS A 180 0.42 -13.58 1.28
N GLN A 181 -0.51 -12.78 0.77
CA GLN A 181 -1.87 -12.70 1.28
C GLN A 181 -2.56 -14.08 1.24
N LEU A 182 -2.55 -14.74 0.06
CA LEU A 182 -3.15 -16.07 -0.12
C LEU A 182 -2.54 -17.10 0.85
N CYS A 183 -1.22 -17.05 1.03
CA CYS A 183 -0.51 -17.95 1.93
C CYS A 183 -0.88 -17.70 3.39
N HIS A 184 -0.92 -16.45 3.83
CA HIS A 184 -1.31 -16.10 5.19
C HIS A 184 -2.77 -16.50 5.48
N GLU A 185 -3.68 -16.25 4.55
CA GLU A 185 -5.08 -16.68 4.65
C GLU A 185 -5.22 -18.21 4.69
N TYR A 186 -4.40 -18.95 3.93
CA TYR A 186 -4.35 -20.41 3.96
C TYR A 186 -3.92 -20.92 5.34
N ILE A 187 -2.80 -20.42 5.87
CA ILE A 187 -2.26 -20.81 7.18
C ILE A 187 -3.28 -20.49 8.28
N ILE A 188 -3.91 -19.33 8.25
CA ILE A 188 -4.98 -18.98 9.21
C ILE A 188 -6.10 -20.02 9.15
N SER A 189 -6.53 -20.43 7.95
CA SER A 189 -7.60 -21.42 7.77
C SER A 189 -7.24 -22.79 8.37
N LYS A 190 -5.95 -23.12 8.45
CA LYS A 190 -5.46 -24.40 8.95
C LYS A 190 -5.18 -24.41 10.45
N ILE A 191 -4.68 -23.28 10.97
CA ILE A 191 -4.23 -23.19 12.36
C ILE A 191 -5.32 -22.65 13.28
N CYS A 192 -6.10 -21.68 12.81
CA CYS A 192 -7.09 -21.01 13.63
C CYS A 192 -8.46 -21.64 13.39
N ILE A 193 -9.02 -22.33 14.38
CA ILE A 193 -10.31 -23.02 14.24
C ILE A 193 -11.47 -22.02 14.38
N ASP A 194 -11.59 -21.38 15.55
CA ASP A 194 -12.78 -20.56 15.87
C ASP A 194 -12.73 -19.14 15.29
N SER A 195 -11.54 -18.57 15.11
CA SER A 195 -11.35 -17.19 14.66
C SER A 195 -10.90 -17.07 13.20
N ALA A 196 -10.91 -18.17 12.43
CA ALA A 196 -10.36 -18.21 11.07
C ALA A 196 -10.95 -17.13 10.15
N VAL A 197 -12.28 -17.01 10.15
CA VAL A 197 -12.99 -16.09 9.26
C VAL A 197 -12.64 -14.64 9.60
N ALA A 198 -12.72 -14.27 10.88
CA ALA A 198 -12.41 -12.93 11.33
C ALA A 198 -10.93 -12.57 11.10
N ALA A 199 -10.01 -13.46 11.44
CA ALA A 199 -8.57 -13.23 11.27
C ALA A 199 -8.18 -13.10 9.79
N ARG A 200 -8.75 -13.93 8.89
CA ARG A 200 -8.57 -13.75 7.43
C ARG A 200 -9.08 -12.41 6.95
N SER A 201 -10.23 -11.96 7.46
CA SER A 201 -10.76 -10.65 7.09
C SER A 201 -9.81 -9.51 7.51
N VAL A 202 -9.14 -9.62 8.66
CA VAL A 202 -8.14 -8.64 9.10
C VAL A 202 -6.94 -8.63 8.15
N VAL A 203 -6.38 -9.81 7.87
CA VAL A 203 -5.25 -9.94 6.93
C VAL A 203 -5.62 -9.41 5.56
N LYS A 204 -6.74 -9.88 4.98
CA LYS A 204 -7.23 -9.41 3.69
C LYS A 204 -7.34 -7.89 3.66
N SER A 205 -8.00 -7.29 4.65
CA SER A 205 -8.19 -5.83 4.72
C SER A 205 -6.87 -5.06 4.77
N TYR A 206 -5.84 -5.61 5.43
CA TYR A 206 -4.52 -5.00 5.51
C TYR A 206 -3.80 -5.00 4.15
N TYR A 207 -3.76 -6.15 3.48
CA TYR A 207 -3.12 -6.30 2.17
C TYR A 207 -3.87 -5.53 1.06
N ASP A 208 -5.20 -5.59 1.07
CA ASP A 208 -6.08 -4.81 0.21
C ASP A 208 -5.79 -3.30 0.31
N SER A 209 -5.68 -2.80 1.54
CA SER A 209 -5.40 -1.37 1.78
C SER A 209 -3.99 -0.96 1.36
N TYR A 210 -3.02 -1.88 1.50
CA TYR A 210 -1.66 -1.67 1.01
C TYR A 210 -1.66 -1.52 -0.52
N LEU A 211 -2.31 -2.44 -1.24
CA LEU A 211 -2.43 -2.40 -2.70
C LEU A 211 -3.11 -1.13 -3.20
N GLU A 212 -4.17 -0.68 -2.52
CA GLU A 212 -4.87 0.57 -2.84
C GLU A 212 -3.95 1.80 -2.66
N ARG A 213 -3.07 1.80 -1.66
CA ARG A 213 -2.05 2.84 -1.49
C ARG A 213 -1.07 2.83 -2.66
N GLU A 214 -0.52 1.66 -3.02
CA GLU A 214 0.44 1.55 -4.13
C GLU A 214 -0.17 2.08 -5.43
N TYR A 215 -1.43 1.73 -5.69
CA TYR A 215 -2.18 2.25 -6.84
C TYR A 215 -2.33 3.78 -6.79
N THR A 216 -2.78 4.31 -5.65
CA THR A 216 -2.98 5.74 -5.45
C THR A 216 -1.69 6.54 -5.57
N ALA A 217 -0.55 5.96 -5.19
CA ALA A 217 0.76 6.58 -5.34
C ALA A 217 1.13 6.76 -6.82
N LEU A 218 0.99 5.71 -7.62
CA LEU A 218 1.31 5.73 -9.05
C LEU A 218 0.36 6.63 -9.87
N ASN A 219 -0.92 6.65 -9.52
CA ASN A 219 -1.90 7.49 -10.21
C ASN A 219 -1.72 8.99 -9.99
N LYS A 220 -1.07 9.41 -8.89
CA LYS A 220 -0.80 10.84 -8.67
C LYS A 220 0.18 11.42 -9.68
N ASP A 221 0.97 10.56 -10.31
CA ASP A 221 2.01 10.93 -11.26
C ASP A 221 1.55 10.74 -12.72
N ASP A 222 0.25 10.52 -12.95
CA ASP A 222 -0.36 10.20 -14.27
C ASP A 222 0.26 8.94 -14.93
N GLN A 223 0.84 8.04 -14.13
CA GLN A 223 1.50 6.81 -14.58
C GLN A 223 0.62 5.56 -14.45
N ASP A 224 -0.71 5.68 -14.58
CA ASP A 224 -1.65 4.55 -14.50
C ASP A 224 -1.25 3.42 -15.50
N GLU A 225 -0.66 3.78 -16.62
CA GLU A 225 -0.16 2.87 -17.65
C GLU A 225 0.94 1.91 -17.17
N LEU A 226 1.74 2.32 -16.17
CA LEU A 226 2.75 1.47 -15.53
C LEU A 226 2.14 0.46 -14.56
N TYR A 227 0.83 0.58 -14.26
CA TYR A 227 0.13 -0.32 -13.36
C TYR A 227 -0.28 -1.61 -14.10
N SER A 228 0.48 -2.68 -13.88
CA SER A 228 0.33 -3.97 -14.58
C SER A 228 -1.06 -4.58 -14.46
N SER A 229 -1.41 -5.43 -15.42
CA SER A 229 -2.73 -6.06 -15.46
C SER A 229 -2.98 -6.95 -14.23
N PHE A 230 -1.92 -7.62 -13.74
CA PHE A 230 -1.99 -8.42 -12.53
C PHE A 230 -2.24 -7.55 -11.30
N CYS A 231 -1.51 -6.44 -11.14
CA CYS A 231 -1.75 -5.50 -10.05
C CYS A 231 -3.20 -5.00 -10.03
N ARG A 232 -3.76 -4.58 -11.17
CA ARG A 232 -5.18 -4.18 -11.27
C ARG A 232 -6.12 -5.28 -10.82
N ARG A 233 -5.84 -6.53 -11.20
CA ARG A 233 -6.67 -7.68 -10.87
C ARG A 233 -6.73 -7.95 -9.36
N VAL A 234 -5.63 -7.72 -8.64
CA VAL A 234 -5.53 -8.01 -7.20
C VAL A 234 -5.86 -6.80 -6.32
N THR A 235 -5.86 -5.59 -6.86
CA THR A 235 -6.20 -4.37 -6.12
C THR A 235 -7.72 -4.13 -6.09
N PRO A 236 -8.33 -3.97 -4.90
CA PRO A 236 -9.77 -3.76 -4.78
C PRO A 236 -10.26 -2.50 -5.49
N GLY A 237 -11.48 -2.59 -6.06
CA GLY A 237 -12.19 -1.44 -6.63
C GLY A 237 -11.58 -0.89 -7.93
N GLN A 238 -10.60 -1.57 -8.52
CA GLN A 238 -10.01 -1.17 -9.79
C GLN A 238 -10.77 -1.81 -10.94
N ASP A 239 -11.29 -0.97 -11.84
CA ASP A 239 -12.01 -1.42 -13.02
C ASP A 239 -11.04 -2.05 -14.03
N GLU A 240 -11.43 -3.21 -14.56
CA GLU A 240 -10.74 -3.82 -15.69
C GLU A 240 -10.96 -2.92 -16.93
N ASN A 241 -9.92 -2.22 -17.38
CA ASN A 241 -9.96 -1.64 -18.73
C ASN A 241 -9.99 -2.78 -19.77
N THR A 242 -10.39 -2.49 -21.01
CA THR A 242 -10.53 -3.50 -22.09
C THR A 242 -9.31 -4.41 -22.24
N TYR A 243 -8.12 -3.86 -22.01
CA TYR A 243 -6.88 -4.62 -22.05
C TYR A 243 -6.73 -5.57 -20.84
N THR A 244 -7.01 -5.09 -19.63
CA THR A 244 -6.94 -5.88 -18.39
C THR A 244 -7.97 -7.01 -18.41
N ALA A 245 -9.15 -6.77 -18.98
CA ALA A 245 -10.19 -7.78 -19.19
C ALA A 245 -9.71 -8.94 -20.07
N ASN A 246 -8.89 -8.67 -21.09
CA ASN A 246 -8.27 -9.70 -21.92
C ASN A 246 -7.21 -10.51 -21.14
N MET A 247 -6.61 -9.91 -20.11
CA MET A 247 -5.61 -10.53 -19.25
C MET A 247 -6.21 -11.33 -18.08
N THR A 248 -7.51 -11.21 -17.81
CA THR A 248 -8.19 -11.84 -16.67
C THR A 248 -7.95 -13.35 -16.60
N ARG A 249 -8.00 -14.06 -17.73
CA ARG A 249 -7.72 -15.52 -17.77
C ARG A 249 -6.29 -15.84 -17.34
N PHE A 250 -5.31 -15.11 -17.87
CA PHE A 250 -3.90 -15.29 -17.53
C PHE A 250 -3.66 -15.02 -16.04
N ASN A 251 -4.18 -13.91 -15.53
CA ASN A 251 -4.02 -13.52 -14.13
C ASN A 251 -4.68 -14.52 -13.17
N ASN A 252 -5.87 -15.04 -13.51
CA ASN A 252 -6.51 -16.09 -12.71
C ASN A 252 -5.70 -17.40 -12.71
N LEU A 253 -5.11 -17.79 -13.84
CA LEU A 253 -4.21 -18.96 -13.89
C LEU A 253 -2.98 -18.77 -13.01
N THR A 254 -2.40 -17.56 -12.99
CA THR A 254 -1.28 -17.23 -12.10
C THR A 254 -1.69 -17.36 -10.63
N LEU A 255 -2.84 -16.81 -10.24
CA LEU A 255 -3.37 -16.94 -8.87
C LEU A 255 -3.63 -18.41 -8.48
N ASP A 256 -4.14 -19.23 -9.40
CA ASP A 256 -4.41 -20.64 -9.14
C ASP A 256 -3.12 -21.46 -9.00
N ARG A 257 -2.07 -21.14 -9.76
CA ARG A 257 -0.74 -21.73 -9.56
C ARG A 257 -0.20 -21.38 -8.17
N MET A 258 -0.27 -20.11 -7.77
CA MET A 258 0.15 -19.69 -6.42
C MET A 258 -0.55 -20.49 -5.33
N LYS A 259 -1.88 -20.66 -5.41
CA LYS A 259 -2.64 -21.47 -4.45
C LYS A 259 -2.18 -22.92 -4.39
N ASN A 260 -1.86 -23.52 -5.54
CA ASN A 260 -1.39 -24.90 -5.60
C ASN A 260 0.01 -25.05 -5.00
N ASP A 261 0.92 -24.11 -5.29
CA ASP A 261 2.27 -24.11 -4.72
C ASP A 261 2.23 -23.94 -3.20
N ILE A 262 1.39 -23.03 -2.70
CA ILE A 262 1.14 -22.85 -1.26
C ILE A 262 0.63 -24.16 -0.64
N ARG A 263 -0.43 -24.77 -1.20
CA ARG A 263 -0.97 -26.04 -0.68
C ARG A 263 0.07 -27.14 -0.65
N SER A 264 0.89 -27.24 -1.69
CA SER A 264 1.96 -28.25 -1.77
C SER A 264 2.95 -28.12 -0.60
N VAL A 265 3.42 -26.90 -0.34
CA VAL A 265 4.38 -26.63 0.76
C VAL A 265 3.77 -26.86 2.14
N PHE A 266 2.50 -26.54 2.32
CA PHE A 266 1.80 -26.69 3.59
C PHE A 266 0.96 -27.97 3.70
N SER A 267 1.23 -28.98 2.86
CA SER A 267 0.52 -30.27 2.87
C SER A 267 0.58 -31.01 4.21
N ILE A 268 1.58 -30.72 5.04
CA ILE A 268 1.71 -31.27 6.41
C ILE A 268 0.67 -30.68 7.38
N LEU A 269 0.05 -29.55 7.03
CA LEU A 269 -1.01 -28.91 7.82
C LEU A 269 -2.43 -29.38 7.42
N ASP A 270 -2.54 -30.26 6.41
CA ASP A 270 -3.80 -30.84 5.94
C ASP A 270 -4.14 -32.15 6.67
#